data_AF-A0A8B6DC33-F1
#
_entry.id   AF-A0A8B6DC33-F1
#
_cell.length_a   1.000
_cell.length_b   1.000
_cell.length_c   1.000
_cell.angle_alpha   90.00
_cell.angle_beta   90.00
_cell.angle_gamma   90.00
#
_symmetry.space_group_name_H-M   'P 1'
#
loop_
_entity.id
_entity.type
_entity.pdbx_description
1 polymer ?
#
loop_
_entity_poly.entity_id
_entity_poly.type
_entity_poly.pdbx_seq_one_letter_code
_entity_poly.pdbx_strand_id
1 'polypeptide(L)'
;IFEIPSSSVLEAATNEFKAQLFSVCASNILDTSIGASDLRCLYNIIANNFLWLEKHLDIQNALPKTLNIPENFTISTDSPTTPTFDPTLEFELIGNRKFDHEALMNFNIDWQKLLSSDLGLSEYGFRTLLYNRHEMQDGEYLEENEKKPVEVLKSVYEHEDRELG
;
A
#
# COMPACT_ATOMS: atom_id res chain seq x y z
N ILE A 1 8.52 -19.92 19.62
CA ILE A 1 7.78 -18.71 19.21
C ILE A 1 8.75 -17.56 19.33
N PHE A 2 9.10 -16.97 18.19
CA PHE A 2 10.27 -16.14 17.93
C PHE A 2 10.61 -15.15 19.06
N GLU A 3 11.74 -15.35 19.71
CA GLU A 3 12.34 -14.37 20.63
C GLU A 3 12.99 -13.28 19.78
N ILE A 4 12.28 -12.16 19.61
CA ILE A 4 12.89 -10.94 19.10
C ILE A 4 13.57 -10.26 20.30
N PRO A 5 14.88 -9.94 20.23
CA PRO A 5 15.56 -9.24 21.30
C PRO A 5 14.82 -7.92 21.59
N SER A 6 14.40 -7.77 22.83
CA SER A 6 13.71 -6.61 23.42
C SER A 6 13.97 -5.30 22.68
N SER A 7 12.93 -4.82 21.99
CA SER A 7 12.55 -3.49 21.41
C SER A 7 13.58 -2.37 21.12
N SER A 8 14.81 -2.41 21.64
CA SER A 8 15.77 -1.31 21.61
C SER A 8 16.58 -1.21 20.31
N VAL A 9 16.82 -2.31 19.60
CA VAL A 9 17.70 -2.31 18.42
C VAL A 9 17.01 -1.72 17.18
N LEU A 10 15.69 -1.87 17.06
CA LEU A 10 14.93 -1.41 15.90
C LEU A 10 14.59 0.08 15.98
N GLU A 11 14.49 0.66 17.19
CA GLU A 11 14.01 2.03 17.36
C GLU A 11 15.02 3.08 16.88
N ALA A 12 16.33 2.80 17.01
CA ALA A 12 17.42 3.68 16.58
C ALA A 12 18.15 3.20 15.30
N ALA A 13 17.71 2.12 14.66
CA ALA A 13 18.38 1.56 13.49
C ALA A 13 18.07 2.34 12.19
N THR A 14 19.07 2.42 11.31
CA THR A 14 18.89 2.92 9.94
C THR A 14 17.93 2.04 9.15
N ASN A 15 17.24 2.63 8.18
CA ASN A 15 16.31 1.89 7.31
C ASN A 15 17.02 0.76 6.54
N GLU A 16 18.29 0.96 6.16
CA GLU A 16 19.10 -0.05 5.49
C GLU A 16 19.40 -1.25 6.40
N PHE A 17 19.77 -1.01 7.65
CA PHE A 17 19.97 -2.08 8.63
C PHE A 17 18.68 -2.85 8.91
N LYS A 18 17.54 -2.16 9.04
CA LYS A 18 16.22 -2.79 9.21
C LYS A 18 15.89 -3.70 8.03
N ALA A 19 16.10 -3.22 6.80
CA ALA A 19 15.85 -4.00 5.59
C ALA A 19 16.73 -5.26 5.51
N GLN A 20 18.03 -5.13 5.81
CA GLN A 20 18.96 -6.26 5.85
C GLN A 20 18.57 -7.27 6.94
N LEU A 21 18.25 -6.80 8.14
CA LEU A 21 17.82 -7.65 9.25
C LEU A 21 16.54 -8.41 8.90
N PHE A 22 15.52 -7.73 8.35
CA PHE A 22 14.28 -8.36 7.93
C PHE A 22 14.51 -9.38 6.81
N SER A 23 15.41 -9.09 5.86
CA SER A 23 15.78 -10.03 4.80
C SER A 23 16.41 -11.30 5.36
N VAL A 24 17.37 -11.18 6.29
CA VAL A 24 18.01 -12.32 6.94
C VAL A 24 17.01 -13.14 7.76
N CYS A 25 16.13 -12.48 8.53
CA CYS A 25 15.07 -13.16 9.27
C CYS A 25 14.11 -13.92 8.34
N ALA A 26 13.71 -13.31 7.22
CA ALA A 26 12.84 -13.95 6.24
C ALA A 26 13.48 -15.19 5.63
N SER A 27 14.76 -15.10 5.20
CA SER A 27 15.51 -16.24 4.67
C SER A 27 15.60 -17.38 5.69
N ASN A 28 15.95 -17.07 6.95
CA ASN A 28 16.02 -18.08 8.00
C ASN A 28 14.69 -18.80 8.24
N ILE A 29 13.55 -18.10 8.13
CA ILE A 29 12.23 -18.71 8.28
C ILE A 29 11.92 -19.61 7.07
N LEU A 30 12.20 -19.13 5.85
CA LEU A 30 11.92 -19.86 4.61
C LEU A 30 12.81 -21.10 4.41
N ASP A 31 14.06 -21.05 4.88
CA ASP A 31 15.01 -22.16 4.78
C ASP A 31 14.65 -23.34 5.69
N THR A 32 13.76 -23.14 6.67
CA THR A 32 13.28 -24.19 7.57
C THR A 32 11.93 -24.73 7.12
N SER A 33 11.79 -26.06 7.06
CA SER A 33 10.51 -26.72 6.74
C SER A 33 9.40 -26.38 7.74
N ILE A 34 9.77 -26.10 8.99
CA ILE A 34 8.86 -25.67 10.06
C ILE A 34 8.41 -24.22 9.83
N GLY A 35 9.33 -23.30 9.47
CA GLY A 35 9.00 -21.90 9.26
C GLY A 35 8.04 -21.67 8.09
N ALA A 36 8.19 -22.42 6.99
CA ALA A 36 7.22 -22.37 5.89
C ALA A 36 5.80 -22.83 6.32
N SER A 37 5.71 -23.85 7.17
CA SER A 37 4.44 -24.33 7.74
C SER A 37 3.83 -23.31 8.70
N ASP A 38 4.65 -22.68 9.54
CA ASP A 38 4.21 -21.64 10.47
C ASP A 38 3.70 -20.40 9.73
N LEU A 39 4.38 -19.98 8.66
CA LEU A 39 3.91 -18.88 7.80
C LEU A 39 2.59 -19.23 7.11
N ARG A 40 2.42 -20.46 6.63
CA ARG A 40 1.15 -20.91 6.04
C ARG A 40 0.02 -20.91 7.07
N CYS A 41 0.30 -21.34 8.31
CA CYS A 41 -0.63 -21.29 9.42
C CYS A 41 -1.04 -19.84 9.74
N LEU A 42 -0.07 -18.93 9.86
CA LEU A 42 -0.32 -17.50 10.09
C LEU A 42 -1.15 -16.89 8.96
N TYR A 43 -0.79 -17.18 7.71
CA TYR A 43 -1.55 -16.74 6.55
C TYR A 43 -3.01 -17.21 6.62
N ASN A 44 -3.24 -18.49 6.90
CA ASN A 44 -4.59 -19.04 6.99
C ASN A 44 -5.40 -18.38 8.10
N ILE A 45 -4.80 -18.17 9.29
CA ILE A 45 -5.44 -17.45 10.39
C ILE A 45 -5.81 -16.02 9.96
N ILE A 46 -4.90 -15.29 9.31
CA ILE A 46 -5.18 -13.92 8.85
C ILE A 46 -6.28 -13.92 7.79
N ALA A 47 -6.19 -14.78 6.79
CA ALA A 47 -7.13 -14.86 5.68
C ALA A 47 -8.55 -15.24 6.15
N ASN A 48 -8.67 -16.23 7.04
CA ASN A 48 -9.96 -16.66 7.62
C ASN A 48 -10.61 -15.58 8.50
N ASN A 49 -9.83 -14.61 8.99
CA ASN A 49 -10.31 -13.55 9.87
C ASN A 49 -10.22 -12.15 9.27
N PHE A 50 -9.98 -12.04 7.96
CA PHE A 50 -9.71 -10.75 7.32
C PHE A 50 -10.83 -9.73 7.58
N LEU A 51 -12.10 -10.14 7.42
CA LEU A 51 -13.26 -9.27 7.68
C LEU A 51 -13.34 -8.79 9.14
N TRP A 52 -12.97 -9.66 10.08
CA TRP A 52 -12.95 -9.32 11.50
C TRP A 52 -11.83 -8.33 11.82
N LEU A 53 -10.63 -8.57 11.27
CA LEU A 53 -9.46 -7.69 11.40
C LEU A 53 -9.73 -6.32 10.81
N GLU A 54 -10.29 -6.28 9.60
CA GLU A 54 -10.57 -5.05 8.89
C GLU A 54 -11.52 -4.13 9.66
N LYS A 55 -12.57 -4.70 10.27
CA LYS A 55 -13.50 -3.96 11.15
C LYS A 55 -12.81 -3.38 12.38
N HIS A 56 -11.94 -4.15 13.06
CA HIS A 56 -11.38 -3.74 14.35
C HIS A 56 -10.11 -2.90 14.23
N LEU A 57 -9.39 -3.00 13.11
CA LEU A 57 -8.21 -2.18 12.81
C LEU A 57 -8.57 -0.84 12.17
N ASP A 58 -9.87 -0.52 12.07
CA ASP A 58 -10.37 0.70 11.44
C ASP A 58 -9.78 0.94 10.05
N ILE A 59 -9.58 -0.16 9.30
CA ILE A 59 -9.15 -0.11 7.90
C ILE A 59 -10.41 0.28 7.11
N GLN A 60 -10.83 1.54 7.24
CA GLN A 60 -12.13 2.10 6.87
C GLN A 60 -12.45 2.09 5.36
N ASN A 61 -11.76 1.29 4.54
CA ASN A 61 -11.82 1.38 3.08
C ASN A 61 -12.00 0.08 2.29
N ALA A 62 -12.27 -1.10 2.88
CA ALA A 62 -12.57 -2.30 2.06
C ALA A 62 -13.94 -2.98 2.32
N LEU A 63 -14.59 -2.88 3.48
CA LEU A 63 -15.88 -3.56 3.71
C LEU A 63 -17.10 -2.81 3.14
N PRO A 64 -17.96 -3.46 2.36
CA PRO A 64 -19.33 -3.03 2.13
C PRO A 64 -20.11 -3.01 3.45
N LYS A 65 -20.96 -2.00 3.65
CA LYS A 65 -21.87 -1.89 4.83
C LYS A 65 -22.80 -3.10 5.00
N THR A 66 -22.94 -3.93 3.97
CA THR A 66 -23.86 -5.07 3.91
C THR A 66 -23.18 -6.42 4.18
N LEU A 67 -21.85 -6.48 4.37
CA LEU A 67 -21.19 -7.75 4.64
C LEU A 67 -21.53 -8.26 6.05
N ASN A 68 -21.85 -9.55 6.15
CA ASN A 68 -22.06 -10.21 7.44
C ASN A 68 -20.69 -10.44 8.08
N ILE A 69 -20.23 -9.48 8.87
CA ILE A 69 -18.92 -9.53 9.53
C ILE A 69 -19.00 -10.55 10.66
N PRO A 70 -18.12 -11.56 10.71
CA PRO A 70 -18.07 -12.49 11.83
C PRO A 70 -17.91 -11.74 13.16
N GLU A 71 -18.71 -12.11 14.17
CA GLU A 71 -18.60 -11.48 15.50
C GLU A 71 -17.32 -11.91 16.24
N ASN A 72 -16.80 -13.09 15.92
CA ASN A 72 -15.70 -13.72 16.64
C ASN A 72 -14.50 -14.01 15.72
N PHE A 73 -13.31 -13.87 16.30
CA PHE A 73 -12.07 -14.34 15.69
C PHE A 73 -11.95 -15.88 15.84
N THR A 74 -11.43 -16.54 14.81
CA THR A 74 -11.26 -17.99 14.76
C THR A 74 -9.79 -18.37 14.57
N ILE A 75 -9.29 -19.38 15.28
CA ILE A 75 -7.91 -19.86 15.13
C ILE A 75 -7.88 -21.02 14.12
N SER A 76 -8.69 -20.96 13.07
CA SER A 76 -8.67 -22.00 12.04
C SER A 76 -7.42 -21.84 11.18
N THR A 77 -6.63 -22.90 11.14
CA THR A 77 -5.44 -23.04 10.30
C THR A 77 -5.77 -23.70 8.96
N ASP A 78 -7.05 -24.00 8.71
CA ASP A 78 -7.49 -24.58 7.45
C ASP A 78 -7.25 -23.58 6.32
N SER A 79 -6.90 -24.09 5.14
CA SER A 79 -6.76 -23.24 3.97
C SER A 79 -8.07 -22.52 3.71
N PRO A 80 -8.07 -21.18 3.57
CA PRO A 80 -9.28 -20.46 3.20
C PRO A 80 -9.82 -21.05 1.90
N THR A 81 -11.13 -21.25 1.84
CA THR A 81 -11.79 -21.71 0.62
C THR A 81 -11.81 -20.55 -0.35
N THR A 82 -10.80 -20.45 -1.22
CA THR A 82 -10.79 -19.42 -2.26
C THR A 82 -11.82 -19.80 -3.31
N PRO A 83 -12.80 -18.92 -3.63
CA PRO A 83 -13.64 -19.15 -4.79
C PRO A 83 -12.75 -19.26 -6.03
N THR A 84 -13.15 -20.09 -7.00
CA THR A 84 -12.43 -20.17 -8.28
C THR A 84 -12.44 -18.79 -8.93
N PHE A 85 -11.26 -18.29 -9.29
CA PHE A 85 -11.13 -17.00 -9.97
C PHE A 85 -11.96 -16.99 -11.25
N ASP A 86 -12.88 -16.04 -11.35
CA ASP A 86 -13.69 -15.80 -12.55
C ASP A 86 -13.41 -14.38 -13.05
N PRO A 87 -12.69 -14.21 -14.17
CA PRO A 87 -12.33 -12.88 -14.66
C PRO A 87 -13.54 -12.01 -14.99
N THR A 88 -14.71 -12.59 -15.27
CA THR A 88 -15.92 -11.82 -15.58
C THR A 88 -16.54 -11.21 -14.32
N LEU A 89 -16.44 -11.90 -13.18
CA LEU A 89 -16.89 -11.39 -11.89
C LEU A 89 -15.87 -10.42 -11.30
N GLU A 90 -14.59 -10.69 -11.47
CA GLU A 90 -13.49 -9.88 -10.93
C GLU A 90 -13.32 -8.55 -11.67
N PHE A 91 -13.70 -8.47 -12.95
CA PHE A 91 -13.70 -7.21 -13.69
C PHE A 91 -14.65 -6.16 -13.08
N GLU A 92 -15.75 -6.61 -12.48
CA GLU A 92 -16.70 -5.74 -11.78
C GLU A 92 -16.26 -5.45 -10.34
N LEU A 93 -15.04 -5.81 -9.93
CA LEU A 93 -14.54 -5.62 -8.57
C LEU A 93 -13.24 -4.80 -8.54
N ILE A 94 -13.12 -3.92 -7.54
CA ILE A 94 -11.82 -3.44 -7.05
C ILE A 94 -11.60 -4.07 -5.68
N GLY A 95 -10.65 -5.00 -5.60
CA GLY A 95 -10.48 -5.83 -4.42
C GLY A 95 -11.73 -6.67 -4.16
N ASN A 96 -12.39 -6.42 -3.03
CA ASN A 96 -13.63 -7.09 -2.63
C ASN A 96 -14.90 -6.24 -2.87
N ARG A 97 -14.79 -5.10 -3.56
CA ARG A 97 -15.90 -4.15 -3.75
C ARG A 97 -16.38 -4.12 -5.17
N LYS A 98 -17.71 -4.05 -5.35
CA LYS A 98 -18.30 -3.73 -6.65
C LYS A 98 -17.73 -2.42 -7.16
N PHE A 99 -17.08 -2.48 -8.31
CA PHE A 99 -16.58 -1.34 -9.01
C PHE A 99 -17.75 -0.66 -9.74
N ASP A 100 -18.24 0.41 -9.14
CA ASP A 100 -19.34 1.19 -9.69
C ASP A 100 -18.80 2.16 -10.74
N HIS A 101 -18.74 1.69 -11.98
CA HIS A 101 -18.32 2.49 -13.13
C HIS A 101 -19.20 3.73 -13.33
N GLU A 102 -20.49 3.64 -13.05
CA GLU A 102 -21.42 4.76 -13.23
C GLU A 102 -21.17 5.82 -12.15
N ALA A 103 -20.98 5.40 -10.89
CA ALA A 103 -20.61 6.32 -9.83
C ALA A 103 -19.24 6.97 -10.09
N LEU A 104 -18.27 6.25 -10.64
CA LEU A 104 -16.96 6.80 -11.00
C LEU A 104 -17.05 7.80 -12.17
N MET A 105 -17.82 7.47 -13.22
CA MET A 105 -18.05 8.38 -14.34
C MET A 105 -18.79 9.65 -13.92
N ASN A 106 -19.73 9.52 -12.98
CA ASN A 106 -20.49 10.63 -12.43
C ASN A 106 -19.86 11.23 -11.17
N PHE A 107 -18.64 10.81 -10.80
CA PHE A 107 -17.98 11.29 -9.59
C PHE A 107 -17.62 12.75 -9.80
N ASN A 108 -18.41 13.64 -9.20
CA ASN A 108 -18.22 15.07 -9.29
C ASN A 108 -17.04 15.50 -8.39
N ILE A 109 -15.83 15.17 -8.83
CA ILE A 109 -14.61 15.59 -8.15
C ILE A 109 -14.33 17.04 -8.50
N ASP A 110 -14.38 17.89 -7.49
CA ASP A 110 -13.91 19.26 -7.61
C ASP A 110 -12.37 19.24 -7.56
N TRP A 111 -11.77 19.10 -8.73
CA TRP A 111 -10.31 19.07 -8.89
C TRP A 111 -9.63 20.30 -8.29
N GLN A 112 -10.26 21.47 -8.35
CA GLN A 112 -9.68 22.68 -7.75
C GLN A 112 -9.68 22.59 -6.24
N LYS A 113 -10.79 22.15 -5.64
CA LYS A 113 -10.87 21.92 -4.20
C LYS A 113 -9.92 20.82 -3.75
N LEU A 114 -9.75 19.75 -4.52
CA LEU A 114 -8.81 18.67 -4.20
C LEU A 114 -7.36 19.17 -4.25
N LEU A 115 -6.97 19.87 -5.31
CA LEU A 115 -5.61 20.39 -5.48
C LEU A 115 -5.27 21.48 -4.45
N SER A 116 -6.28 22.20 -3.94
CA SER A 116 -6.12 23.19 -2.87
C SER A 116 -6.32 22.63 -1.48
N SER A 117 -6.78 21.38 -1.35
CA SER A 117 -6.87 20.72 -0.05
C SER A 117 -5.49 20.27 0.41
N ASP A 118 -5.25 20.36 1.72
CA ASP A 118 -4.10 19.71 2.31
C ASP A 118 -4.30 18.20 2.22
N LEU A 119 -3.64 17.58 1.24
CA LEU A 119 -3.66 16.14 1.01
C LEU A 119 -2.88 15.36 2.10
N GLY A 120 -2.39 16.04 3.14
CA GLY A 120 -1.55 15.47 4.18
C GLY A 120 -0.18 15.04 3.66
N LEU A 121 0.19 15.55 2.48
CA LEU A 121 1.41 15.19 1.78
C LEU A 121 2.48 16.20 2.16
N SER A 122 3.52 15.74 2.85
CA SER A 122 4.65 16.60 3.16
C SER A 122 5.27 17.13 1.87
N GLU A 123 5.84 18.34 1.91
CA GLU A 123 6.52 18.92 0.76
C GLU A 123 7.59 17.99 0.19
N TYR A 124 8.34 17.32 1.07
CA TYR A 124 9.29 16.27 0.68
C TYR A 124 8.62 15.15 -0.11
N GLY A 125 7.52 14.59 0.41
CA GLY A 125 6.78 13.52 -0.27
C GLY A 125 6.22 13.96 -1.62
N PHE A 126 5.73 15.20 -1.72
CA PHE A 126 5.25 15.77 -2.96
C PHE A 126 6.37 15.88 -3.99
N ARG A 127 7.53 16.43 -3.61
CA ARG A 127 8.71 16.52 -4.47
C ARG A 127 9.16 15.15 -4.93
N THR A 128 9.24 14.16 -4.04
CA THR A 128 9.58 12.79 -4.41
C THR A 128 8.63 12.23 -5.47
N LEU A 129 7.32 12.39 -5.30
CA LEU A 129 6.35 11.90 -6.29
C LEU A 129 6.46 12.67 -7.61
N LEU A 130 6.61 13.99 -7.55
CA LEU A 130 6.80 14.84 -8.72
C LEU A 130 8.02 14.39 -9.53
N TYR A 131 9.16 14.14 -8.88
CA TYR A 131 10.38 13.68 -9.54
C TYR A 131 10.35 12.24 -10.04
N ASN A 132 9.38 11.42 -9.64
CA ASN A 132 9.20 10.08 -10.21
C ASN A 132 8.30 10.09 -11.45
N ARG A 133 7.70 11.23 -11.79
CA ARG A 133 6.93 11.36 -13.03
C ARG A 133 7.85 11.29 -14.25
N HIS A 134 7.36 10.66 -15.32
CA HIS A 134 8.09 10.49 -16.57
C HIS A 134 8.50 11.85 -17.16
N GLU A 135 7.57 12.80 -17.17
CA GLU A 135 7.74 14.15 -17.72
C GLU A 135 8.81 14.97 -16.97
N MET A 136 9.15 14.59 -15.74
CA MET A 136 10.16 15.28 -14.92
C MET A 136 11.58 14.70 -15.08
N GLN A 137 11.74 13.52 -15.69
CA GLN A 137 13.06 12.89 -15.87
C GLN A 137 13.94 13.65 -16.86
N ASP A 138 15.26 13.50 -16.72
CA ASP A 138 16.22 14.17 -17.60
C ASP A 138 16.27 13.53 -18.98
N GLY A 139 16.09 14.35 -20.02
CA GLY A 139 16.17 13.90 -21.41
C GLY A 139 14.92 13.22 -21.96
N GLU A 140 13.82 13.19 -21.18
CA GLU A 140 12.57 12.63 -21.66
C GLU A 140 11.90 13.47 -22.74
N TYR A 141 11.18 12.79 -23.63
CA TYR A 141 10.41 13.45 -24.67
C TYR A 141 9.17 14.12 -24.06
N LEU A 142 9.04 15.43 -24.29
CA LEU A 142 7.88 16.23 -23.89
C LEU A 142 7.14 16.75 -25.11
N GLU A 143 5.81 16.62 -25.09
CA GLU A 143 4.94 17.28 -26.03
C GLU A 143 5.01 18.82 -25.86
N GLU A 144 4.66 19.57 -26.90
CA GLU A 144 4.82 21.03 -26.91
C GLU A 144 3.99 21.74 -25.82
N ASN A 145 2.84 21.17 -25.47
CA ASN A 145 1.97 21.62 -24.37
C ASN A 145 2.51 21.28 -22.97
N GLU A 146 3.43 20.32 -22.85
CA GLU A 146 3.99 19.84 -21.57
C GLU A 146 5.25 20.62 -21.17
N LYS A 147 6.04 21.07 -22.14
CA LYS A 147 7.32 21.76 -21.91
C LYS A 147 7.22 22.91 -20.91
N LYS A 148 6.27 23.82 -21.13
CA LYS A 148 6.11 25.03 -20.31
C LYS A 148 5.66 24.70 -18.87
N PRO A 149 4.63 23.86 -18.64
CA PRO A 149 4.29 23.39 -17.29
C PRO A 149 5.45 22.69 -16.56
N VAL A 150 6.18 21.81 -17.25
CA VAL A 150 7.32 21.08 -16.67
C VAL A 150 8.44 22.03 -16.27
N GLU A 151 8.77 23.01 -17.11
CA GLU A 151 9.78 24.03 -16.80
C GLU A 151 9.41 24.88 -15.56
N VAL A 152 8.12 25.22 -15.42
CA VAL A 152 7.64 25.92 -14.22
C VAL A 152 7.78 25.02 -12.99
N LEU A 153 7.40 23.74 -13.08
CA LEU A 153 7.53 22.80 -11.96
C LEU A 153 9.00 22.59 -11.56
N LYS A 154 9.90 22.44 -12.54
CA LYS A 154 11.34 22.36 -12.31
C LYS A 154 11.87 23.62 -11.62
N SER A 155 11.55 24.81 -12.13
CA SER A 155 12.05 26.05 -11.52
C SER A 155 11.57 26.31 -10.08
N VAL A 156 10.38 25.80 -9.71
CA VAL A 156 9.83 25.96 -8.35
C VAL A 156 10.39 24.92 -7.39
N TYR A 157 10.54 23.67 -7.81
CA TYR A 157 10.81 22.55 -6.89
C TYR A 157 12.23 21.98 -6.98
N GLU A 158 13.02 22.33 -8.00
CA GLU A 158 14.38 21.81 -8.26
C GLU A 158 15.48 22.59 -7.54
N HIS A 159 15.15 23.69 -6.86
CA HIS A 159 16.12 24.66 -6.34
C HIS A 159 16.35 24.66 -4.84
N GLU A 160 15.96 23.60 -4.13
CA GLU A 160 16.41 23.41 -2.76
C GLU A 160 17.22 22.12 -2.67
N ASP A 161 18.42 22.28 -2.11
CA ASP A 161 19.44 21.25 -2.03
C ASP A 161 18.82 19.92 -1.60
N ARG A 162 19.24 18.85 -2.28
CA ARG A 162 19.14 17.49 -1.79
C ARG A 162 19.91 17.47 -0.46
N GLU A 163 19.27 17.85 0.64
CA GLU A 163 19.76 17.52 1.97
C GLU A 163 19.74 16.01 2.06
N LEU A 164 20.92 15.45 1.76
CA LEU A 164 21.28 14.06 1.94
C LEU A 164 21.07 13.72 3.42
N GLY A 165 19.97 13.01 3.69
CA GLY A 165 19.69 12.34 4.96
C GLY A 165 19.39 10.87 4.71
#